data_AF-A0A502G8I4-F1
#
_entry.id   AF-A0A502G8I4-F1
#
_cell.length_a   1.000
_cell.length_b   1.000
_cell.length_c   1.000
_cell.angle_alpha   90.00
_cell.angle_beta   90.00
_cell.angle_gamma   90.00
#
_symmetry.space_group_name_H-M   'P 1'
#
loop_
_entity.id
_entity.type
_entity.pdbx_description
1 polymer ?
#
loop_
_entity_poly.entity_id
_entity_poly.type
_entity_poly.pdbx_seq_one_letter_code
_entity_poly.pdbx_strand_id
1 'polypeptide(L)'
;MLTGCTGTSKPLPQTPAKAPAGLIKILENENGTSYVDFRVISTYQDNSHLRRFYFINNYAEQTLIIKNPPVYVSSSRATDVINCDKNQRAVMGHTLFSKPFAEGDLIHATLDVGQWETFPKDSLFGMIAESMCSIPVEKLKPEPAKENRKPLLD
;
A
#
# COMPACT_ATOMS: atom_id res chain seq x y z
N MET A 1 4.38 37.80 -24.02
CA MET A 1 5.29 36.69 -23.67
C MET A 1 5.00 36.29 -22.23
N LEU A 2 4.34 35.15 -22.01
CA LEU A 2 4.06 34.61 -20.67
C LEU A 2 5.13 33.57 -20.37
N THR A 3 6.13 33.96 -19.59
CA THR A 3 7.20 33.08 -19.11
C THR A 3 6.75 32.33 -17.86
N GLY A 4 6.71 31.00 -17.97
CA GLY A 4 7.31 30.08 -16.99
C GLY A 4 6.50 29.68 -15.76
N CYS A 5 5.98 28.45 -15.77
CA CYS A 5 5.91 27.56 -14.60
C CYS A 5 5.96 26.09 -15.05
N THR A 6 6.95 25.70 -15.85
CA THR A 6 7.31 24.28 -16.03
C THR A 6 8.33 23.90 -14.98
N GLY A 7 7.85 23.70 -13.76
CA GLY A 7 8.66 23.28 -12.63
C GLY A 7 8.34 21.86 -12.17
N THR A 8 8.18 20.91 -13.09
CA THR A 8 8.24 19.48 -12.75
C THR A 8 9.69 19.15 -12.40
N SER A 9 9.99 19.21 -11.10
CA SER A 9 11.19 18.61 -10.52
C SER A 9 11.31 17.19 -11.03
N LYS A 10 12.41 16.88 -11.73
CA LYS A 10 12.67 15.53 -12.24
C LYS A 10 12.60 14.54 -11.07
N PRO A 11 11.90 13.41 -11.23
CA PRO A 11 11.98 12.32 -10.28
C PRO A 11 13.44 11.93 -10.05
N LEU A 12 13.77 11.61 -8.79
CA LEU A 12 15.14 11.23 -8.42
C LEU A 12 15.19 9.71 -8.22
N PRO A 13 16.20 9.00 -8.73
CA PRO A 13 16.37 7.58 -8.45
C PRO A 13 16.41 7.30 -6.94
N GLN A 14 15.72 6.25 -6.51
CA GLN A 14 15.77 5.81 -5.13
C GLN A 14 16.92 4.83 -4.90
N THR A 15 17.60 4.97 -3.77
CA THR A 15 18.58 3.95 -3.35
C THR A 15 17.84 2.66 -2.99
N PRO A 16 18.28 1.49 -3.49
CA PRO A 16 17.69 0.22 -3.11
C PRO A 16 17.72 0.02 -1.60
N ALA A 17 16.56 -0.14 -0.99
CA ALA A 17 16.41 -0.41 0.44
C ALA A 17 16.14 -1.90 0.66
N LYS A 18 16.67 -2.46 1.76
CA LYS A 18 16.42 -3.86 2.13
C LYS A 18 15.02 -3.99 2.72
N ALA A 19 14.20 -4.88 2.15
CA ALA A 19 12.86 -5.13 2.65
C ALA A 19 12.87 -5.69 4.09
N PRO A 20 12.02 -5.17 4.99
CA PRO A 20 11.76 -5.78 6.29
C PRO A 20 11.30 -7.24 6.15
N ALA A 21 11.68 -8.09 7.12
CA ALA A 21 11.20 -9.45 7.19
C ALA A 21 9.66 -9.48 7.30
N GLY A 22 9.01 -10.37 6.57
CA GLY A 22 7.54 -10.46 6.52
C GLY A 22 6.88 -9.59 5.44
N LEU A 23 7.64 -8.78 4.68
CA LEU A 23 7.16 -8.25 3.41
C LEU A 23 7.47 -9.25 2.29
N ILE A 24 6.42 -9.73 1.62
CA ILE A 24 6.56 -10.66 0.49
C ILE A 24 6.55 -9.85 -0.79
N LYS A 25 7.62 -9.93 -1.58
CA LYS A 25 7.69 -9.30 -2.90
C LYS A 25 6.73 -10.02 -3.85
N ILE A 26 5.89 -9.25 -4.54
CA ILE A 26 4.84 -9.75 -5.43
C ILE A 26 5.15 -9.45 -6.89
N LEU A 27 5.65 -8.25 -7.19
CA LEU A 27 5.94 -7.80 -8.54
C LEU A 27 7.11 -6.82 -8.52
N GLU A 28 7.95 -6.83 -9.56
CA GLU A 28 9.02 -5.87 -9.78
C GLU A 28 9.09 -5.52 -11.26
N ASN A 29 9.16 -4.23 -11.58
CA ASN A 29 9.33 -3.70 -12.94
C ASN A 29 10.11 -2.37 -12.89
N GLU A 30 10.30 -1.70 -14.03
CA GLU A 30 11.03 -0.43 -14.09
C GLU A 30 10.43 0.70 -13.25
N ASN A 31 9.13 0.63 -12.92
CA ASN A 31 8.44 1.66 -12.15
C ASN A 31 8.55 1.43 -10.64
N GLY A 32 8.95 0.24 -10.20
CA GLY A 32 9.13 -0.06 -8.79
C GLY A 32 8.88 -1.51 -8.41
N THR A 33 8.64 -1.73 -7.12
CA THR A 33 8.43 -3.05 -6.53
C THR A 33 7.22 -3.06 -5.62
N SER A 34 6.34 -4.03 -5.81
CA SER A 34 5.16 -4.26 -4.99
C SER A 34 5.37 -5.37 -3.97
N TYR A 35 4.82 -5.17 -2.77
CA TYR A 35 4.90 -6.09 -1.65
C TYR A 35 3.53 -6.29 -1.00
N VAL A 36 3.37 -7.43 -0.35
CA VAL A 36 2.29 -7.67 0.61
C VAL A 36 2.90 -7.75 2.02
N ASP A 37 2.28 -7.06 2.97
CA ASP A 37 2.71 -7.08 4.37
C ASP A 37 2.05 -8.21 5.16
N PHE A 38 2.77 -9.33 5.31
CA PHE A 38 2.29 -10.48 6.08
C PHE A 38 2.33 -10.26 7.59
N ARG A 39 3.00 -9.21 8.08
CA ARG A 39 3.14 -8.94 9.51
C ARG A 39 1.83 -8.49 10.16
N VAL A 40 0.87 -8.04 9.34
CA VAL A 40 -0.35 -7.35 9.78
C VAL A 40 -1.65 -7.93 9.20
N ILE A 41 -1.59 -9.15 8.63
CA ILE A 41 -2.79 -9.81 8.13
C ILE A 41 -3.72 -10.07 9.32
N SER A 42 -4.95 -9.58 9.18
CA SER A 42 -5.96 -9.51 10.24
C SER A 42 -7.34 -9.80 9.67
N THR A 43 -8.35 -9.95 10.54
CA THR A 43 -9.75 -9.83 10.14
C THR A 43 -10.04 -8.42 9.61
N TYR A 44 -11.25 -8.20 9.10
CA TYR A 44 -11.73 -6.84 8.87
C TYR A 44 -13.05 -6.65 9.60
N GLN A 45 -13.10 -5.67 10.50
CA GLN A 45 -14.25 -5.38 11.37
C GLN A 45 -14.75 -6.64 12.10
N ASP A 46 -13.81 -7.40 12.67
CA ASP A 46 -14.07 -8.66 13.39
C ASP A 46 -14.77 -9.75 12.56
N ASN A 47 -14.85 -9.59 11.23
CA ASN A 47 -15.43 -10.60 10.35
C ASN A 47 -14.39 -11.67 9.97
N SER A 48 -14.63 -12.91 10.41
CA SER A 48 -13.77 -14.06 10.18
C SER A 48 -13.62 -14.50 8.72
N HIS A 49 -14.51 -14.05 7.83
CA HIS A 49 -14.49 -14.35 6.40
C HIS A 49 -13.69 -13.32 5.59
N LEU A 50 -13.29 -12.22 6.24
CA LEU A 50 -12.55 -11.14 5.60
C LEU A 50 -11.10 -11.14 6.05
N ARG A 51 -10.20 -10.77 5.14
CA ARG A 51 -8.77 -10.59 5.43
C ARG A 51 -8.36 -9.18 5.06
N ARG A 52 -7.92 -8.42 6.06
CA ARG A 52 -7.31 -7.10 5.87
C ARG A 52 -5.79 -7.26 5.76
N PHE A 53 -5.19 -6.59 4.79
CA PHE A 53 -3.74 -6.55 4.62
C PHE A 53 -3.29 -5.24 3.98
N TYR A 54 -1.98 -5.06 3.87
CA TYR A 54 -1.38 -3.94 3.16
C TYR A 54 -0.70 -4.40 1.87
N PHE A 55 -1.08 -3.76 0.77
CA PHE A 55 -0.37 -3.83 -0.49
C PHE A 55 0.50 -2.58 -0.63
N ILE A 56 1.82 -2.75 -0.67
CA ILE A 56 2.80 -1.68 -0.61
C ILE A 56 3.50 -1.56 -1.96
N ASN A 57 3.63 -0.35 -2.49
CA ASN A 57 4.43 -0.09 -3.68
C ASN A 57 5.61 0.81 -3.33
N ASN A 58 6.83 0.34 -3.55
CA ASN A 58 8.02 1.19 -3.56
C ASN A 58 8.25 1.69 -4.99
N TYR A 59 8.40 2.99 -5.16
CA TYR A 59 8.64 3.58 -6.47
C TYR A 59 10.13 3.48 -6.82
N ALA A 60 10.47 3.27 -8.09
CA ALA A 60 11.86 3.30 -8.54
C ALA A 60 12.48 4.71 -8.41
N GLU A 61 11.64 5.73 -8.55
CA GLU A 61 12.01 7.13 -8.43
C GLU A 61 11.14 7.83 -7.36
N GLN A 62 11.73 8.75 -6.61
CA GLN A 62 11.01 9.59 -5.66
C GLN A 62 10.49 10.84 -6.36
N THR A 63 9.23 11.19 -6.09
CA THR A 63 8.58 12.37 -6.69
C THR A 63 8.54 13.50 -5.67
N LEU A 64 9.12 14.66 -6.00
CA LEU A 64 9.03 15.86 -5.17
C LEU A 64 7.62 16.46 -5.23
N ILE A 65 6.98 16.65 -4.09
CA ILE A 65 5.63 17.23 -3.98
C ILE A 65 5.65 18.63 -3.35
N ILE A 66 6.51 18.87 -2.35
CA ILE A 66 6.70 20.21 -1.74
C ILE A 66 8.15 20.61 -1.93
N LYS A 67 8.43 21.85 -2.32
CA LYS A 67 9.82 22.33 -2.56
C LYS A 67 10.54 22.82 -1.32
N ASN A 68 9.83 23.42 -0.36
CA ASN A 68 10.45 24.04 0.81
C ASN A 68 9.56 23.92 2.07
N PRO A 69 9.94 23.10 3.06
CA PRO A 69 11.03 22.11 2.99
C PRO A 69 10.72 21.03 1.93
N PRO A 70 11.74 20.40 1.31
CA PRO A 70 11.51 19.41 0.27
C PRO A 70 10.85 18.15 0.84
N VAL A 71 9.71 17.74 0.25
CA VAL A 71 8.99 16.50 0.59
C VAL A 71 8.89 15.63 -0.65
N TYR A 72 9.36 14.41 -0.54
CA TYR A 72 9.35 13.41 -1.61
C TYR A 72 8.44 12.25 -1.25
N VAL A 73 7.67 11.75 -2.22
CA VAL A 73 6.96 10.48 -2.10
C VAL A 73 7.86 9.37 -2.58
N SER A 74 8.07 8.37 -1.71
CA SER A 74 8.94 7.22 -2.00
C SER A 74 8.18 5.89 -2.08
N SER A 75 7.07 5.76 -1.36
CA SER A 75 6.22 4.57 -1.44
C SER A 75 4.74 4.90 -1.20
N SER A 76 3.89 3.93 -1.49
CA SER A 76 2.48 3.95 -1.14
C SER A 76 2.03 2.65 -0.48
N ARG A 77 0.90 2.72 0.21
CA ARG A 77 0.20 1.59 0.82
C ARG A 77 -1.28 1.66 0.48
N ALA A 78 -1.83 0.59 -0.06
CA ALA A 78 -3.27 0.34 -0.09
C ALA A 78 -3.67 -0.51 1.12
N THR A 79 -4.78 -0.16 1.76
CA THR A 79 -5.44 -1.03 2.75
C THR A 79 -6.44 -1.90 2.01
N ASP A 80 -6.11 -3.17 1.87
CA ASP A 80 -6.91 -4.11 1.10
C ASP A 80 -7.71 -5.03 2.00
N VAL A 81 -8.93 -5.35 1.56
CA VAL A 81 -9.77 -6.36 2.19
C VAL A 81 -10.18 -7.39 1.15
N ILE A 82 -9.90 -8.66 1.44
CA ILE A 82 -10.32 -9.81 0.66
C ILE A 82 -11.49 -10.50 1.36
N ASN A 83 -12.50 -10.88 0.58
CA ASN A 83 -13.54 -11.82 0.98
C ASN A 83 -13.12 -13.24 0.58
N CYS A 84 -12.83 -14.07 1.59
CA CYS A 84 -12.33 -15.43 1.39
C CYS A 84 -13.34 -16.40 0.80
N ASP A 85 -14.64 -16.09 0.86
CA ASP A 85 -15.69 -16.96 0.33
C ASP A 85 -16.00 -16.66 -1.14
N LYS A 86 -15.80 -15.41 -1.58
CA LYS A 86 -16.32 -14.90 -2.87
C LYS A 86 -15.26 -14.52 -3.90
N ASN A 87 -13.97 -14.60 -3.58
CA ASN A 87 -12.88 -14.06 -4.42
C ASN A 87 -13.14 -12.59 -4.79
N GLN A 88 -13.50 -11.79 -3.78
CA GLN A 88 -13.74 -10.37 -3.94
C GLN A 88 -12.73 -9.57 -3.15
N ARG A 89 -12.34 -8.42 -3.69
CA ARG A 89 -11.44 -7.48 -3.05
C ARG A 89 -12.09 -6.10 -3.03
N ALA A 90 -11.85 -5.35 -1.98
CA ALA A 90 -12.14 -3.93 -1.92
C ALA A 90 -10.94 -3.21 -1.30
N VAL A 91 -10.61 -2.04 -1.86
CA VAL A 91 -9.56 -1.18 -1.32
C VAL A 91 -10.19 -0.14 -0.41
N MET A 92 -9.76 -0.07 0.85
CA MET A 92 -10.37 0.79 1.88
C MET A 92 -9.66 2.13 2.05
N GLY A 93 -8.56 2.35 1.32
CA GLY A 93 -7.83 3.60 1.35
C GLY A 93 -6.40 3.45 0.87
N HIS A 94 -5.82 4.58 0.47
CA HIS A 94 -4.44 4.67 0.01
C HIS A 94 -3.68 5.68 0.88
N THR A 95 -2.40 5.45 1.09
CA THR A 95 -1.52 6.35 1.83
C THR A 95 -0.18 6.48 1.14
N LEU A 96 0.35 7.70 1.07
CA LEU A 96 1.66 8.02 0.51
C LEU A 96 2.68 8.31 1.62
N PHE A 97 3.91 7.88 1.41
CA PHE A 97 4.96 7.86 2.43
C PHE A 97 6.29 8.43 1.93
N SER A 98 7.03 9.07 2.83
CA SER A 98 8.32 9.68 2.49
C SER A 98 9.48 8.69 2.34
N LYS A 99 9.35 7.48 2.88
CA LYS A 99 10.36 6.42 2.76
C LYS A 99 9.79 5.16 2.07
N PRO A 100 10.64 4.27 1.55
CA PRO A 100 10.23 2.94 1.10
C PRO A 100 9.48 2.16 2.19
N PHE A 101 8.75 1.13 1.78
CA PHE A 101 8.04 0.16 2.62
C PHE A 101 6.89 0.73 3.46
N ALA A 102 6.26 1.82 2.97
CA ALA A 102 5.21 2.54 3.68
C ALA A 102 5.65 3.11 5.04
N GLU A 103 6.90 3.59 5.11
CA GLU A 103 7.51 4.14 6.33
C GLU A 103 7.80 5.65 6.21
N GLY A 104 8.18 6.25 7.34
CA GLY A 104 8.46 7.68 7.42
C GLY A 104 7.20 8.51 7.57
N ASP A 105 7.25 9.72 7.05
CA ASP A 105 6.18 10.70 7.19
C ASP A 105 4.98 10.31 6.34
N LEU A 106 3.79 10.49 6.91
CA LEU A 106 2.54 10.34 6.17
C LEU A 106 2.36 11.59 5.32
N ILE A 107 2.50 11.44 4.00
CA ILE A 107 2.43 12.57 3.07
C ILE A 107 0.97 12.91 2.80
N HIS A 108 0.19 11.92 2.40
CA HIS A 108 -1.22 12.08 2.06
C HIS A 108 -1.94 10.75 2.32
N ALA A 109 -3.22 10.81 2.68
CA ALA A 109 -4.06 9.64 2.83
C ALA A 109 -5.45 9.88 2.26
N THR A 110 -5.92 8.95 1.43
CA THR A 110 -7.30 8.90 0.96
C THR A 110 -8.04 7.77 1.67
N LEU A 111 -9.19 8.09 2.24
CA LEU A 111 -10.13 7.12 2.79
C LEU A 111 -11.27 6.95 1.79
N ASP A 112 -10.98 6.25 0.70
CA ASP A 112 -12.00 5.88 -0.27
C ASP A 112 -12.35 4.40 -0.05
N VAL A 113 -13.57 4.16 0.45
CA VAL A 113 -14.09 2.80 0.61
C VAL A 113 -14.49 2.32 -0.78
N GLY A 114 -13.54 1.67 -1.43
CA GLY A 114 -13.70 1.09 -2.76
C GLY A 114 -14.83 0.07 -2.80
N GLN A 115 -15.37 -0.11 -4.00
CA GLN A 115 -16.39 -1.13 -4.25
C GLN A 115 -15.77 -2.53 -4.23
N TRP A 116 -16.60 -3.52 -3.95
CA TRP A 116 -16.19 -4.92 -4.07
C TRP A 116 -16.05 -5.30 -5.54
N GLU A 117 -14.87 -5.79 -5.89
CA GLU A 117 -14.55 -6.28 -7.23
C GLU A 117 -14.19 -7.76 -7.17
N THR A 118 -14.75 -8.54 -8.08
CA THR A 118 -14.40 -9.96 -8.22
C THR A 118 -13.06 -10.08 -8.95
N PHE A 119 -12.17 -10.94 -8.44
CA PHE A 119 -10.92 -11.28 -9.12
C PHE A 119 -10.92 -12.75 -9.57
N PRO A 120 -10.27 -13.09 -10.70
CA PRO A 120 -10.05 -14.48 -11.09
C PRO A 120 -9.15 -15.23 -10.09
N LYS A 121 -9.43 -16.50 -9.83
CA LYS A 121 -8.64 -17.34 -8.89
C LYS A 121 -7.20 -17.54 -9.34
N ASP A 122 -6.96 -17.58 -10.65
CA ASP A 122 -5.66 -17.74 -11.29
C ASP A 122 -4.91 -16.40 -11.47
N SER A 123 -5.50 -15.28 -11.05
CA SER A 123 -4.84 -13.98 -11.05
C SER A 123 -3.87 -13.84 -9.89
N LEU A 124 -3.02 -12.81 -9.95
CA LEU A 124 -2.13 -12.42 -8.86
C LEU A 124 -2.86 -12.28 -7.52
N PHE A 125 -4.02 -11.60 -7.52
CA PHE A 125 -4.83 -11.44 -6.31
C PHE A 125 -5.51 -12.74 -5.88
N GLY A 126 -5.82 -13.64 -6.82
CA GLY A 126 -6.27 -14.99 -6.51
C GLY A 126 -5.23 -15.77 -5.70
N MET A 127 -3.96 -15.74 -6.12
CA MET A 127 -2.86 -16.40 -5.41
C MET A 127 -2.60 -15.77 -4.03
N ILE A 128 -2.64 -14.42 -3.94
CA ILE A 128 -2.52 -13.70 -2.67
C ILE A 128 -3.67 -14.10 -1.72
N ALA A 129 -4.90 -14.11 -2.23
CA ALA A 129 -6.08 -14.48 -1.47
C ALA A 129 -5.99 -15.91 -0.94
N GLU A 130 -5.61 -16.87 -1.78
CA GLU A 130 -5.45 -18.27 -1.37
C GLU A 130 -4.47 -18.41 -0.20
N SER A 131 -3.31 -17.73 -0.29
CA SER A 131 -2.31 -17.72 0.78
C SER A 131 -2.86 -17.14 2.09
N MET A 132 -3.53 -15.98 2.04
CA MET A 132 -4.05 -15.30 3.23
C MET A 132 -5.25 -15.99 3.85
N CYS A 133 -6.18 -16.47 3.02
CA CYS A 133 -7.40 -17.13 3.46
C CYS A 133 -7.14 -18.53 4.02
N SER A 134 -6.00 -19.15 3.68
CA SER A 134 -5.54 -20.39 4.31
C SER A 134 -5.02 -20.20 5.74
N ILE A 135 -4.82 -18.96 6.20
CA ILE A 135 -4.40 -18.68 7.58
C ILE A 135 -5.63 -18.86 8.50
N PRO A 136 -5.57 -19.77 9.50
CA PRO A 136 -6.63 -19.92 10.48
C PRO A 136 -6.88 -18.63 11.24
N VAL A 137 -8.15 -18.32 11.53
CA VAL A 137 -8.58 -17.04 12.09
C VAL A 137 -7.90 -16.77 13.43
N GLU A 138 -7.74 -17.79 14.26
CA GLU A 138 -7.09 -17.73 15.57
C GLU A 138 -5.59 -17.43 15.52
N LYS A 139 -4.96 -17.52 14.33
CA LYS A 139 -3.55 -17.18 14.10
C LYS A 139 -3.36 -15.78 13.51
N LEU A 140 -4.45 -15.10 13.13
CA LEU A 140 -4.40 -13.75 12.60
C LEU A 140 -3.93 -12.77 13.66
N LYS A 141 -3.31 -11.68 13.21
CA LYS A 141 -2.96 -10.57 14.09
C LYS A 141 -4.20 -9.72 14.39
N PRO A 142 -4.22 -8.99 15.51
CA PRO A 142 -5.23 -7.96 15.73
C PRO A 142 -5.25 -6.96 14.58
N GLU A 143 -6.42 -6.41 14.29
CA GLU A 143 -6.54 -5.34 13.31
C GLU A 143 -5.64 -4.16 13.68
N PRO A 144 -4.79 -3.66 12.76
CA PRO A 144 -3.98 -2.49 13.00
C PRO A 144 -4.83 -1.29 13.40
N ALA A 145 -4.33 -0.50 14.35
CA ALA A 145 -4.97 0.75 14.72
C ALA A 145 -5.18 1.64 13.48
N LYS A 146 -6.29 2.38 13.48
CA LYS A 146 -6.56 3.39 12.45
C LYS A 146 -5.40 4.38 12.42
N GLU A 147 -4.98 4.72 11.20
CA GLU A 147 -3.96 5.74 10.97
C GLU A 147 -4.46 7.07 11.55
N ASN A 148 -3.73 7.59 12.54
CA ASN A 148 -4.09 8.81 13.27
C ASN A 148 -3.04 9.92 13.11
N ARG A 149 -1.96 9.66 12.36
CA ARG A 149 -0.96 10.68 12.04
C ARG A 149 -1.59 11.71 11.11
N LYS A 150 -1.31 12.99 11.35
CA LYS A 150 -1.74 14.08 10.47
C LYS A 150 -0.92 14.02 9.17
N PRO A 151 -1.57 14.01 7.99
CA PRO A 151 -0.88 14.12 6.71
C PRO A 151 -0.11 15.44 6.58
N LEU A 152 0.99 15.41 5.82
CA LEU A 152 1.68 16.63 5.40
C LEU A 152 0.86 17.43 4.37
N LEU A 153 0.00 16.75 3.61
CA LEU A 153 -0.87 17.28 2.58
C LEU A 153 -2.30 16.77 2.79
N ASP A 154 -3.25 17.69 2.87
CA ASP A 154 -4.69 17.41 2.93
C ASP A 154 -5.27 17.15 1.54
#